data_AF-A0A1Q6RID9-F1
#
_entry.id   AF-A0A1Q6RID9-F1
#
_cell.length_a   1.000
_cell.length_b   1.000
_cell.length_c   1.000
_cell.angle_alpha   90.00
_cell.angle_beta   90.00
_cell.angle_gamma   90.00
#
_symmetry.space_group_name_H-M   'P 1'
#
loop_
_entity.id
_entity.type
_entity.pdbx_description
1 polymer ?
#
loop_
_entity_poly.entity_id
_entity_poly.type
_entity_poly.pdbx_seq_one_letter_code
_entity_poly.pdbx_strand_id
1 'polypeptide(L)'
;MLARAYRLYSGEIHDDAEPLTYADKGEIADWAMTDVQLMTHLGIMNGVGEDKFAPKGSYSVEQCLVTLVRLYETTCKGKTPDQTNPFVMTEREQAIGKAWTAGLYYVASAEQGGTLAVAHGGAFAGSMGPQRAYILVLDKDLNAKEYRNIIKYEHNTFFGQDENAMGDAGIQKLWVSENGSKVYFQSTLENDVYPYNPDGTYGKLLFAKGVYTVTLDVATGKQTYTRADLT
;
A
#
# COMPACT_ATOMS: atom_id res chain seq x y z
N MET A 1 25.88 -11.48 14.13
CA MET A 1 24.91 -11.36 15.25
C MET A 1 23.64 -12.18 15.01
N LEU A 2 22.99 -12.08 13.84
CA LEU A 2 21.78 -12.86 13.52
C LEU A 2 21.96 -14.37 13.73
N ALA A 3 23.04 -14.98 13.22
CA ALA A 3 23.28 -16.41 13.38
C ALA A 3 23.43 -16.86 14.85
N ARG A 4 23.99 -16.00 15.72
CA ARG A 4 24.04 -16.28 17.16
C ARG A 4 22.65 -16.22 17.79
N ALA A 5 21.85 -15.21 17.44
CA ALA A 5 20.46 -15.11 17.89
C ALA A 5 19.63 -16.33 17.42
N TYR A 6 19.76 -16.72 16.15
CA TYR A 6 19.09 -17.91 15.63
C TYR A 6 19.41 -19.15 16.47
N ARG A 7 20.69 -19.46 16.68
CA ARG A 7 21.11 -20.64 17.46
C ARG A 7 20.61 -20.62 18.91
N LEU A 8 20.55 -19.44 19.53
CA LEU A 8 20.04 -19.29 20.89
C LEU A 8 18.52 -19.50 20.99
N TYR A 9 17.76 -19.03 20.00
CA TYR A 9 16.29 -19.07 20.02
C TYR A 9 15.70 -20.33 19.39
N SER A 10 16.27 -20.85 18.30
CA SER A 10 15.70 -22.01 17.59
C SER A 10 15.99 -23.33 18.28
N GLY A 11 17.18 -23.46 18.88
CA GLY A 11 17.74 -24.73 19.37
C GLY A 11 18.03 -25.76 18.27
N GLU A 12 17.93 -25.36 16.99
CA GLU A 12 18.09 -26.26 15.84
C GLU A 12 19.53 -26.25 15.32
N ILE A 13 20.00 -27.43 14.94
CA ILE A 13 21.30 -27.65 14.30
C ILE A 13 21.06 -27.90 12.82
N HIS A 14 21.77 -27.17 11.96
CA HIS A 14 21.69 -27.24 10.50
C HIS A 14 23.04 -27.70 9.95
N ASP A 15 23.17 -29.01 9.76
CA ASP A 15 24.37 -29.65 9.20
C ASP A 15 24.25 -29.86 7.67
N ASP A 16 23.13 -29.47 7.10
CA ASP A 16 22.74 -29.56 5.69
C ASP A 16 22.96 -28.25 4.91
N ALA A 17 23.69 -27.29 5.50
CA ALA A 17 24.00 -26.02 4.85
C ALA A 17 24.97 -26.20 3.67
N GLU A 18 24.47 -26.00 2.45
CA GLU A 18 25.28 -26.04 1.23
C GLU A 18 26.38 -24.96 1.20
N PRO A 19 27.51 -25.18 0.50
CA PRO A 19 28.56 -24.18 0.34
C PRO A 19 28.07 -22.91 -0.34
N LEU A 20 28.61 -21.76 0.08
CA LEU A 20 28.29 -20.46 -0.53
C LEU A 20 28.72 -20.40 -2.01
N THR A 21 27.78 -19.96 -2.85
CA THR A 21 27.95 -19.80 -4.30
C THR A 21 28.23 -18.36 -4.73
N TYR A 22 28.26 -17.41 -3.79
CA TYR A 22 28.52 -16.00 -4.09
C TYR A 22 29.91 -15.78 -4.74
N ALA A 23 29.95 -14.92 -5.75
CA ALA A 23 31.16 -14.54 -6.48
C ALA A 23 32.18 -13.82 -5.57
N ASP A 24 31.70 -13.07 -4.58
CA ASP A 24 32.50 -12.31 -3.62
C ASP A 24 32.70 -13.03 -2.27
N LYS A 25 32.44 -14.34 -2.20
CA LYS A 25 32.59 -15.12 -0.96
C LYS A 25 34.00 -15.06 -0.35
N GLY A 26 35.03 -14.86 -1.18
CA GLY A 26 36.41 -14.68 -0.73
C GLY A 26 36.65 -13.40 0.08
N GLU A 27 35.70 -12.47 0.06
CA GLU A 27 35.73 -11.27 0.89
C GLU A 27 35.08 -11.44 2.27
N ILE A 28 34.40 -12.57 2.50
CA ILE A 28 33.81 -12.91 3.80
C ILE A 28 34.96 -13.32 4.72
N ALA A 29 35.05 -12.69 5.89
CA ALA A 29 36.05 -13.04 6.88
C ALA A 29 35.85 -14.47 7.40
N ASP A 30 36.94 -15.20 7.68
CA ASP A 30 36.89 -16.60 8.10
C ASP A 30 35.96 -16.85 9.30
N TRP A 31 35.96 -15.93 10.28
CA TRP A 31 35.10 -16.00 11.46
C TRP A 31 33.60 -15.85 11.16
N ALA A 32 33.25 -15.27 10.03
CA ALA A 32 31.87 -15.02 9.60
C ALA A 32 31.36 -16.07 8.61
N MET A 33 32.24 -16.86 7.99
CA MET A 33 31.89 -17.77 6.89
C MET A 33 30.74 -18.72 7.24
N THR A 34 30.84 -19.43 8.36
CA THR A 34 29.80 -20.36 8.83
C THR A 34 28.50 -19.65 9.19
N ASP A 35 28.59 -18.43 9.73
CA ASP A 35 27.41 -17.62 10.07
C ASP A 35 26.69 -17.14 8.80
N VAL A 36 27.42 -16.69 7.78
CA VAL A 36 26.86 -16.29 6.49
C VAL A 36 26.23 -17.49 5.80
N GLN A 37 26.93 -18.64 5.78
CA GLN A 37 26.41 -19.88 5.21
C GLN A 37 25.07 -20.29 5.84
N LEU A 38 25.00 -20.27 7.17
CA LEU A 38 23.75 -20.58 7.88
C LEU A 38 22.62 -19.58 7.53
N MET A 39 22.90 -18.28 7.54
CA MET A 39 21.88 -17.27 7.23
C MET A 39 21.38 -17.32 5.79
N THR A 40 22.24 -17.73 4.85
CA THR A 40 21.87 -17.97 3.45
C THR A 40 21.07 -19.26 3.29
N HIS A 41 21.49 -20.36 3.93
CA HIS A 41 20.76 -21.63 3.92
C HIS A 41 19.33 -21.47 4.46
N LEU A 42 19.16 -20.72 5.54
CA LEU A 42 17.85 -20.43 6.14
C LEU A 42 17.01 -19.40 5.35
N GLY A 43 17.54 -18.82 4.27
CA GLY A 43 16.86 -17.78 3.48
C GLY A 43 16.70 -16.44 4.19
N ILE A 44 17.36 -16.24 5.33
CA ILE A 44 17.30 -15.00 6.12
C ILE A 44 18.05 -13.89 5.39
N MET A 45 19.26 -14.19 4.88
CA MET A 45 20.10 -13.28 4.09
C MET A 45 20.40 -13.87 2.71
N ASN A 46 19.87 -13.23 1.65
CA ASN A 46 19.93 -13.76 0.27
C ASN A 46 20.92 -13.02 -0.64
N GLY A 47 21.83 -12.22 -0.06
CA GLY A 47 22.75 -11.36 -0.82
C GLY A 47 22.07 -10.12 -1.40
N VAL A 48 22.80 -9.40 -2.26
CA VAL A 48 22.39 -8.11 -2.84
C VAL A 48 22.08 -8.18 -4.35
N GLY A 49 22.09 -9.37 -4.94
CA GLY A 49 21.93 -9.60 -6.38
C GLY A 49 23.27 -9.78 -7.10
N GLU A 50 23.22 -10.09 -8.40
CA GLU A 50 24.41 -10.34 -9.25
C GLU A 50 25.40 -11.37 -8.65
N ASP A 51 24.87 -12.40 -8.01
CA ASP A 51 25.65 -13.43 -7.30
C ASP A 51 26.58 -12.88 -6.21
N LYS A 52 26.26 -11.73 -5.60
CA LYS A 52 27.07 -11.10 -4.52
C LYS A 52 26.37 -11.13 -3.17
N PHE A 53 27.17 -11.32 -2.12
CA PHE A 53 26.77 -11.13 -0.73
C PHE A 53 27.02 -9.70 -0.23
N ALA A 54 28.06 -9.04 -0.74
CA ALA A 54 28.59 -7.74 -0.33
C ALA A 54 29.00 -7.64 1.15
N PRO A 55 29.95 -8.47 1.64
CA PRO A 55 30.30 -8.56 3.06
C PRO A 55 30.89 -7.27 3.66
N LYS A 56 31.49 -6.41 2.83
CA LYS A 56 32.05 -5.10 3.22
C LYS A 56 31.13 -3.93 2.87
N GLY A 57 29.95 -4.21 2.32
CA GLY A 57 28.96 -3.20 1.99
C GLY A 57 28.36 -2.56 3.24
N SER A 58 27.73 -1.40 3.07
CA SER A 58 26.87 -0.84 4.10
C SER A 58 25.63 -1.72 4.27
N TYR A 59 25.12 -1.74 5.49
CA TYR A 59 23.90 -2.47 5.82
C TYR A 59 22.84 -1.47 6.25
N SER A 60 21.76 -1.36 5.47
CA SER A 60 20.75 -0.34 5.71
C SER A 60 19.82 -0.71 6.87
N VAL A 61 19.10 0.28 7.40
CA VAL A 61 18.10 0.05 8.46
C VAL A 61 16.99 -0.87 7.95
N GLU A 62 16.54 -0.68 6.71
CA GLU A 62 15.52 -1.50 6.07
C GLU A 62 15.99 -2.95 5.91
N GLN A 63 17.24 -3.17 5.48
CA GLN A 63 17.81 -4.50 5.40
C GLN A 63 17.86 -5.17 6.78
N CYS A 64 18.25 -4.42 7.82
CA CYS A 64 18.25 -4.90 9.21
C CYS A 64 16.85 -5.33 9.66
N LEU A 65 15.83 -4.50 9.45
CA LEU A 65 14.45 -4.82 9.81
C LEU A 65 13.95 -6.08 9.06
N VAL A 66 14.18 -6.16 7.75
CA VAL A 66 13.74 -7.30 6.93
C VAL A 66 14.37 -8.61 7.40
N THR A 67 15.67 -8.61 7.73
CA THR A 67 16.32 -9.85 8.19
C THR A 67 15.93 -10.24 9.61
N LEU A 68 15.59 -9.28 10.49
CA LEU A 68 15.04 -9.58 11.80
C LEU A 68 13.63 -10.21 11.72
N VAL A 69 12.78 -9.70 10.83
CA VAL A 69 11.45 -10.30 10.57
C VAL A 69 11.61 -11.73 10.08
N ARG A 70 12.45 -11.96 9.05
CA ARG A 70 12.71 -13.30 8.52
C ARG A 70 13.29 -14.24 9.57
N LEU A 71 14.23 -13.75 10.39
CA LEU A 71 14.79 -14.51 11.49
C LEU A 71 13.69 -15.00 12.44
N TYR A 72 12.80 -14.10 12.87
CA TYR A 72 11.68 -14.43 13.75
C TYR A 72 10.74 -15.47 13.09
N GLU A 73 10.29 -15.22 11.87
CA GLU A 73 9.40 -16.12 11.12
C GLU A 73 10.01 -17.52 10.96
N THR A 74 11.29 -17.59 10.59
CA THR A 74 12.02 -18.86 10.44
C THR A 74 12.11 -19.60 11.78
N THR A 75 12.38 -18.91 12.89
CA THR A 75 12.43 -19.56 14.23
C THR A 75 11.07 -20.08 14.71
N CYS A 76 9.98 -19.45 14.27
CA CYS A 76 8.61 -19.79 14.67
C CYS A 76 7.97 -20.87 13.78
N LYS A 77 8.59 -21.22 12.64
CA LYS A 77 8.01 -22.15 11.67
C LYS A 77 7.75 -23.52 12.31
N GLY A 78 6.48 -23.93 12.33
CA GLY A 78 6.05 -25.22 12.91
C GLY A 78 6.05 -25.25 14.44
N LYS A 79 6.28 -24.12 15.11
CA LYS A 79 6.26 -23.98 16.58
C LYS A 79 5.15 -23.02 17.00
N THR A 80 4.70 -23.13 18.25
CA THR A 80 3.84 -22.12 18.87
C THR A 80 4.75 -21.17 19.66
N PRO A 81 4.89 -19.89 19.26
CA PRO A 81 5.72 -18.93 19.98
C PRO A 81 5.20 -18.72 21.41
N ASP A 82 6.11 -18.64 22.37
CA ASP A 82 5.82 -18.35 23.77
C ASP A 82 5.63 -16.84 24.03
N GLN A 83 6.08 -16.01 23.10
CA GLN A 83 5.96 -14.55 23.12
C GLN A 83 5.11 -14.04 21.95
N THR A 84 4.45 -12.91 22.16
CA THR A 84 3.74 -12.20 21.09
C THR A 84 4.72 -11.75 20.02
N ASN A 85 4.37 -11.98 18.76
CA ASN A 85 5.19 -11.55 17.63
C ASN A 85 5.39 -10.02 17.67
N PRO A 86 6.63 -9.52 17.84
CA PRO A 86 6.92 -8.09 17.95
C PRO A 86 6.80 -7.34 16.61
N PHE A 87 6.68 -8.08 15.50
CA PHE A 87 6.51 -7.56 14.15
C PHE A 87 5.06 -7.65 13.65
N VAL A 88 4.10 -7.98 14.54
CA VAL A 88 2.69 -7.90 14.18
C VAL A 88 2.38 -6.45 13.86
N MET A 89 2.08 -6.20 12.59
CA MET A 89 1.49 -4.93 12.19
C MET A 89 0.12 -4.83 12.86
N THR A 90 -0.09 -3.75 13.60
CA THR A 90 -1.41 -3.34 14.06
C THR A 90 -2.36 -3.21 12.87
N GLU A 91 -3.67 -3.32 13.09
CA GLU A 91 -4.67 -3.12 12.02
C GLU A 91 -4.49 -1.75 11.34
N ARG A 92 -4.04 -0.74 12.10
CA ARG A 92 -3.63 0.57 11.59
C ARG A 92 -2.45 0.49 10.64
N GLU A 93 -1.36 -0.16 11.03
CA GLU A 93 -0.17 -0.31 10.19
C GLU A 93 -0.45 -1.14 8.94
N GLN A 94 -1.31 -2.17 9.04
CA GLN A 94 -1.75 -2.93 7.87
C GLN A 94 -2.60 -2.08 6.92
N ALA A 95 -3.50 -1.24 7.44
CA ALA A 95 -4.30 -0.34 6.62
C ALA A 95 -3.44 0.75 5.94
N ILE A 96 -2.50 1.35 6.68
CA ILE A 96 -1.51 2.27 6.12
C ILE A 96 -0.64 1.57 5.08
N GLY A 97 -0.20 0.35 5.36
CA GLY A 97 0.56 -0.50 4.44
C GLY A 97 -0.20 -0.76 3.14
N LYS A 98 -1.51 -1.05 3.21
CA LYS A 98 -2.37 -1.21 2.02
C LYS A 98 -2.43 0.05 1.17
N ALA A 99 -2.63 1.21 1.80
CA ALA A 99 -2.57 2.51 1.13
C ALA A 99 -1.19 2.80 0.50
N TRP A 100 -0.10 2.34 1.12
CA TRP A 100 1.25 2.51 0.60
C TRP A 100 1.60 1.50 -0.52
N THR A 101 1.08 0.27 -0.46
CA THR A 101 1.18 -0.72 -1.54
C THR A 101 0.35 -0.35 -2.77
N ALA A 102 -0.54 0.65 -2.67
CA ALA A 102 -1.19 1.31 -3.81
C ALA A 102 -0.20 2.19 -4.62
N GLY A 103 1.06 1.76 -4.71
CA GLY A 103 2.19 2.46 -5.29
C GLY A 103 1.87 3.14 -6.62
N LEU A 104 2.52 4.31 -6.82
CA LEU A 104 2.37 5.26 -7.93
C LEU A 104 1.08 6.08 -7.97
N TYR A 105 0.09 5.82 -7.10
CA TYR A 105 -1.19 6.53 -7.15
C TYR A 105 -1.63 7.19 -5.84
N TYR A 106 -0.76 7.29 -4.83
CA TYR A 106 -1.03 8.10 -3.63
C TYR A 106 -1.29 9.56 -4.02
N VAL A 107 -2.34 10.16 -3.45
CA VAL A 107 -2.71 11.55 -3.67
C VAL A 107 -2.48 12.36 -2.40
N ALA A 108 -3.18 12.02 -1.32
CA ALA A 108 -3.15 12.75 -0.05
C ALA A 108 -3.63 11.86 1.09
N SER A 109 -3.27 12.21 2.33
CA SER A 109 -3.80 11.60 3.55
C SER A 109 -4.13 12.67 4.58
N ALA A 110 -5.08 12.37 5.46
CA ALA A 110 -5.44 13.23 6.57
C ALA A 110 -5.89 12.37 7.76
N GLU A 111 -5.52 12.77 8.96
CA GLU A 111 -5.87 12.06 10.18
C GLU A 111 -6.37 13.04 11.24
N GLN A 112 -7.58 12.78 11.76
CA GLN A 112 -8.14 13.57 12.86
C GLN A 112 -9.21 12.77 13.61
N GLY A 113 -9.33 13.01 14.92
CA GLY A 113 -10.37 12.38 15.74
C GLY A 113 -10.31 10.84 15.78
N GLY A 114 -9.13 10.26 15.56
CA GLY A 114 -8.94 8.80 15.50
C GLY A 114 -9.27 8.17 14.14
N THR A 115 -9.69 8.95 13.15
CA THR A 115 -9.95 8.48 11.79
C THR A 115 -8.82 8.89 10.87
N LEU A 116 -8.25 7.93 10.15
CA LEU A 116 -7.31 8.17 9.06
C LEU A 116 -8.02 8.00 7.71
N ALA A 117 -7.83 8.95 6.81
CA ALA A 117 -8.27 8.84 5.42
C ALA A 117 -7.06 8.94 4.48
N VAL A 118 -7.05 8.11 3.44
CA VAL A 118 -6.05 8.15 2.37
C VAL A 118 -6.73 8.16 1.01
N ALA A 119 -6.43 9.17 0.20
CA ALA A 119 -6.84 9.27 -1.18
C ALA A 119 -5.77 8.66 -2.09
N HIS A 120 -6.21 7.81 -3.01
CA HIS A 120 -5.34 7.25 -4.05
C HIS A 120 -6.11 7.00 -5.35
N GLY A 121 -5.39 6.96 -6.46
CA GLY A 121 -5.89 6.45 -7.73
C GLY A 121 -5.95 4.92 -7.75
N GLY A 122 -6.79 4.38 -8.63
CA GLY A 122 -6.81 2.95 -8.94
C GLY A 122 -5.66 2.56 -9.87
N ALA A 123 -5.11 1.37 -9.65
CA ALA A 123 -4.13 0.76 -10.54
C ALA A 123 -4.79 0.37 -11.88
N PHE A 124 -4.77 1.27 -12.85
CA PHE A 124 -4.84 0.92 -14.26
C PHE A 124 -3.58 1.45 -14.95
N ALA A 125 -2.52 0.67 -14.79
CA ALA A 125 -1.32 0.72 -15.61
C ALA A 125 -1.67 0.22 -17.02
N GLY A 126 -2.16 1.12 -17.87
CA GLY A 126 -2.50 0.84 -19.25
C GLY A 126 -3.58 1.79 -19.74
N SER A 127 -3.25 2.60 -20.73
CA SER A 127 -3.95 3.80 -21.24
C SER A 127 -5.35 3.58 -21.85
N MET A 128 -6.07 2.51 -21.49
CA MET A 128 -7.25 2.03 -22.22
C MET A 128 -8.52 1.86 -21.37
N GLY A 129 -8.53 2.25 -20.09
CA GLY A 129 -9.68 2.07 -19.18
C GLY A 129 -9.97 3.30 -18.30
N PRO A 130 -11.21 3.45 -17.81
CA PRO A 130 -11.62 4.60 -16.99
C PRO A 130 -10.78 4.70 -15.71
N GLN A 131 -10.28 5.90 -15.45
CA GLN A 131 -9.54 6.19 -14.22
C GLN A 131 -10.45 6.02 -12.99
N ARG A 132 -9.90 5.48 -11.91
CA ARG A 132 -10.62 5.31 -10.65
C ARG A 132 -9.95 6.13 -9.56
N ALA A 133 -10.75 6.68 -8.66
CA ALA A 133 -10.27 7.42 -7.50
C ALA A 133 -10.95 6.88 -6.26
N TYR A 134 -10.14 6.57 -5.24
CA TYR A 134 -10.57 5.90 -4.03
C TYR A 134 -10.18 6.70 -2.79
N ILE A 135 -11.00 6.55 -1.75
CA ILE A 135 -10.70 6.95 -0.38
C ILE A 135 -10.71 5.69 0.49
N LEU A 136 -9.55 5.32 1.01
CA LEU A 136 -9.44 4.38 2.12
C LEU A 136 -9.71 5.15 3.42
N VAL A 137 -10.71 4.72 4.19
CA VAL A 137 -10.99 5.22 5.54
C VAL A 137 -10.70 4.12 6.53
N LEU A 138 -9.87 4.44 7.52
CA LEU A 138 -9.68 3.67 8.74
C LEU A 138 -10.35 4.43 9.87
N ASP A 139 -11.44 3.88 10.41
CA ASP A 139 -12.13 4.50 11.54
C ASP A 139 -11.39 4.31 12.88
N LYS A 140 -11.89 4.96 13.92
CA LYS A 140 -11.34 4.89 15.29
C LYS A 140 -11.29 3.48 15.88
N ASP A 141 -12.12 2.59 15.37
CA ASP A 141 -12.23 1.19 15.81
C ASP A 141 -11.38 0.28 14.89
N LEU A 142 -10.51 0.89 14.07
CA LEU A 142 -9.58 0.26 13.13
C LEU A 142 -10.26 -0.54 12.00
N ASN A 143 -11.54 -0.25 11.72
CA ASN A 143 -12.19 -0.82 10.55
C ASN A 143 -11.77 -0.06 9.30
N ALA A 144 -11.12 -0.77 8.38
CA ALA A 144 -10.74 -0.25 7.07
C ALA A 144 -11.86 -0.47 6.04
N LYS A 145 -12.29 0.59 5.36
CA LYS A 145 -13.20 0.53 4.21
C LYS A 145 -12.73 1.46 3.10
N GLU A 146 -12.89 1.01 1.87
CA GLU A 146 -12.53 1.78 0.68
C GLU A 146 -13.80 2.25 -0.05
N TYR A 147 -13.77 3.49 -0.54
CA TYR A 147 -14.88 4.13 -1.20
C TYR A 147 -14.45 4.73 -2.53
N ARG A 148 -15.19 4.47 -3.60
CA ARG A 148 -15.02 5.19 -4.88
C ARG A 148 -15.47 6.64 -4.74
N ASN A 149 -14.79 7.55 -5.42
CA ASN A 149 -15.27 8.90 -5.61
C ASN A 149 -16.59 8.89 -6.40
N ILE A 150 -17.63 9.55 -5.88
CA ILE A 150 -18.93 9.67 -6.55
C ILE A 150 -18.92 10.67 -7.71
N ILE A 151 -17.98 11.61 -7.74
CA ILE A 151 -17.86 12.59 -8.83
C ILE A 151 -17.20 11.89 -10.01
N LYS A 152 -17.89 11.89 -11.16
CA LYS A 152 -17.41 11.24 -12.38
C LYS A 152 -16.59 12.20 -13.23
N TYR A 153 -15.70 11.63 -14.02
CA TYR A 153 -14.88 12.31 -15.02
C TYR A 153 -15.08 11.65 -16.38
N GLU A 154 -15.02 12.46 -17.43
CA GLU A 154 -15.18 11.99 -18.80
C GLU A 154 -14.04 11.05 -19.18
N HIS A 155 -14.37 9.84 -19.65
CA HIS A 155 -13.39 8.92 -20.19
C HIS A 155 -13.91 8.32 -21.47
N ASN A 156 -13.09 8.34 -22.52
CA ASN A 156 -13.45 7.82 -23.83
C ASN A 156 -12.79 6.45 -24.03
N THR A 157 -13.36 5.36 -23.51
CA THR A 157 -13.00 4.02 -24.02
C THR A 157 -14.13 2.99 -23.98
N PHE A 158 -14.30 2.34 -25.13
CA PHE A 158 -14.59 0.94 -25.50
C PHE A 158 -14.91 -0.20 -24.47
N PHE A 159 -15.07 0.04 -23.16
CA PHE A 159 -15.17 -1.04 -22.15
C PHE A 159 -16.39 -1.02 -21.20
N GLY A 160 -17.56 -0.60 -21.68
CA GLY A 160 -18.82 -0.91 -20.99
C GLY A 160 -19.96 0.05 -21.25
N GLN A 161 -21.15 -0.33 -20.77
CA GLN A 161 -22.28 0.57 -20.57
C GLN A 161 -22.36 0.94 -19.08
N ASP A 162 -23.00 2.07 -18.75
CA ASP A 162 -23.35 2.50 -17.38
C ASP A 162 -22.19 3.01 -16.49
N GLU A 163 -22.38 3.02 -15.16
CA GLU A 163 -21.47 3.63 -14.16
C GLU A 163 -20.01 3.13 -14.23
N ASN A 164 -19.80 1.96 -14.84
CA ASN A 164 -18.50 1.34 -15.03
C ASN A 164 -17.75 1.87 -16.25
N ALA A 165 -18.40 2.54 -17.20
CA ALA A 165 -17.76 3.15 -18.37
C ALA A 165 -17.09 4.50 -18.06
N MET A 166 -17.55 5.18 -17.01
CA MET A 166 -17.07 6.52 -16.67
C MET A 166 -15.86 6.49 -15.74
N GLY A 167 -14.93 7.41 -15.93
CA GLY A 167 -13.86 7.66 -14.96
C GLY A 167 -14.39 8.32 -13.69
N ASP A 168 -13.59 8.29 -12.64
CA ASP A 168 -13.78 9.09 -11.43
C ASP A 168 -12.93 10.34 -11.51
N ALA A 169 -13.46 11.44 -10.99
CA ALA A 169 -12.69 12.67 -10.91
C ALA A 169 -11.50 12.50 -9.97
N GLY A 170 -10.35 13.04 -10.40
CA GLY A 170 -9.15 13.09 -9.57
C GLY A 170 -9.43 13.83 -8.26
N ILE A 171 -8.82 13.34 -7.18
CA ILE A 171 -8.89 13.96 -5.86
C ILE A 171 -7.70 14.90 -5.74
N GLN A 172 -7.94 16.12 -5.25
CA GLN A 172 -6.92 17.17 -5.13
C GLN A 172 -6.65 17.56 -3.68
N LYS A 173 -7.67 17.43 -2.83
CA LYS A 173 -7.59 17.76 -1.39
C LYS A 173 -8.36 16.72 -0.59
N LEU A 174 -7.89 16.45 0.62
CA LEU A 174 -8.49 15.53 1.57
C LEU A 174 -8.33 16.10 2.99
N TRP A 175 -9.38 16.05 3.79
CA TRP A 175 -9.33 16.38 5.22
C TRP A 175 -10.39 15.60 5.99
N VAL A 176 -10.22 15.52 7.31
CA VAL A 176 -11.13 14.82 8.22
C VAL A 176 -11.74 15.85 9.17
N SER A 177 -12.98 15.68 9.59
CA SER A 177 -13.60 16.51 10.64
C SER A 177 -12.87 16.35 11.97
N GLU A 178 -12.92 17.36 12.85
CA GLU A 178 -12.26 17.33 14.16
C GLU A 178 -12.58 16.07 15.00
N ASN A 179 -13.83 15.60 14.94
CA ASN A 179 -14.29 14.42 15.67
C ASN A 179 -14.14 13.09 14.91
N GLY A 180 -13.49 13.09 13.74
CA GLY A 180 -13.27 11.89 12.93
C GLY A 180 -14.52 11.31 12.24
N SER A 181 -15.70 11.92 12.39
CA SER A 181 -16.96 11.34 11.87
C SER A 181 -17.18 11.52 10.37
N LYS A 182 -16.48 12.48 9.74
CA LYS A 182 -16.61 12.80 8.33
C LYS A 182 -15.25 12.95 7.67
N VAL A 183 -15.17 12.46 6.44
CA VAL A 183 -14.05 12.69 5.53
C VAL A 183 -14.54 13.59 4.41
N TYR A 184 -13.72 14.57 4.06
CA TYR A 184 -14.01 15.51 3.00
C TYR A 184 -12.92 15.45 1.95
N PHE A 185 -13.31 15.48 0.68
CA PHE A 185 -12.35 15.53 -0.40
C PHE A 185 -12.87 16.36 -1.56
N GLN A 186 -11.93 16.95 -2.29
CA GLN A 186 -12.23 17.89 -3.36
C GLN A 186 -11.78 17.37 -4.72
N SER A 187 -12.65 17.50 -5.71
CA SER A 187 -12.38 17.24 -7.13
C SER A 187 -12.76 18.46 -7.95
N THR A 188 -12.02 18.73 -9.02
CA THR A 188 -12.30 19.84 -9.93
C THR A 188 -12.61 19.28 -11.30
N LEU A 189 -13.74 19.71 -11.87
CA LEU A 189 -14.14 19.39 -13.25
C LEU A 189 -14.00 20.65 -14.10
N GLU A 190 -13.12 20.61 -15.09
CA GLU A 190 -12.90 21.74 -16.01
C GLU A 190 -13.98 21.82 -17.10
N ASN A 191 -14.56 20.67 -17.44
CA ASN A 191 -15.63 20.52 -18.43
C ASN A 191 -16.91 19.96 -17.78
N ASP A 192 -18.03 20.19 -18.45
CA ASP A 192 -19.29 19.50 -18.14
C ASP A 192 -19.15 18.02 -18.48
N VAL A 193 -19.54 17.16 -17.56
CA VAL A 193 -19.40 15.71 -17.67
C VAL A 193 -20.73 15.09 -18.07
N TYR A 194 -20.69 14.36 -19.18
CA TYR A 194 -21.80 13.62 -19.76
C TYR A 194 -21.42 12.13 -19.86
N PRO A 195 -22.36 11.19 -19.73
CA PRO A 195 -22.10 9.79 -20.01
C PRO A 195 -21.97 9.61 -21.52
N TYR A 196 -20.95 8.85 -21.94
CA TYR A 196 -20.71 8.52 -23.34
C TYR A 196 -21.33 7.16 -23.66
N ASN A 197 -22.18 7.11 -24.67
CA ASN A 197 -22.85 5.89 -25.10
C ASN A 197 -22.04 5.19 -26.21
N PRO A 198 -22.06 3.85 -26.30
CA PRO A 198 -21.34 3.12 -27.36
C PRO A 198 -21.77 3.45 -28.79
N ASP A 199 -22.93 4.07 -28.97
CA ASP A 199 -23.44 4.54 -30.27
C ASP A 199 -22.87 5.90 -30.71
N GLY A 200 -21.93 6.47 -29.93
CA GLY A 200 -21.29 7.76 -30.20
C GLY A 200 -22.08 8.97 -29.70
N THR A 201 -23.18 8.77 -29.00
CA THR A 201 -23.99 9.85 -28.43
C THR A 201 -23.63 10.15 -26.98
N TYR A 202 -24.00 11.35 -26.52
CA TYR A 202 -23.90 11.74 -25.11
C TYR A 202 -25.27 11.69 -24.45
N GLY A 203 -25.33 11.19 -23.22
CA GLY A 203 -26.54 11.24 -22.40
C GLY A 203 -26.74 12.60 -21.74
N LYS A 204 -27.57 12.64 -20.69
CA LYS A 204 -27.85 13.87 -19.94
C LYS A 204 -26.64 14.31 -19.09
N LEU A 205 -26.54 15.61 -18.83
CA LEU A 205 -25.53 16.18 -17.94
C LEU A 205 -25.53 15.45 -16.58
N LEU A 206 -24.38 14.95 -16.17
CA LEU A 206 -24.19 14.33 -14.85
C LEU A 206 -23.63 15.32 -13.85
N PHE A 207 -22.54 16.00 -14.23
CA PHE A 207 -21.89 17.00 -13.39
C PHE A 207 -21.52 18.19 -14.26
N ALA A 208 -21.99 19.38 -13.91
CA ALA A 208 -21.49 20.61 -14.54
C ALA A 208 -20.03 20.85 -14.16
N LYS A 209 -19.26 21.55 -14.99
CA LYS A 209 -17.93 22.04 -14.63
C LYS A 209 -17.98 22.77 -13.29
N GLY A 210 -16.96 22.65 -12.44
CA GLY A 210 -16.97 23.22 -11.11
C GLY A 210 -16.04 22.51 -10.13
N VAL A 211 -15.96 23.09 -8.95
CA VAL A 211 -15.26 22.51 -7.80
C VAL A 211 -16.27 21.76 -6.95
N TYR A 212 -16.03 20.47 -6.75
CA TYR A 212 -16.87 19.58 -5.97
C TYR A 212 -16.20 19.24 -4.66
N THR A 213 -16.90 19.47 -3.54
CA THR A 213 -16.49 18.99 -2.23
C THR A 213 -17.42 17.86 -1.83
N VAL A 214 -16.88 16.65 -1.77
CA VAL A 214 -17.59 15.46 -1.29
C VAL A 214 -17.44 15.37 0.21
N THR A 215 -18.54 15.05 0.90
CA THR A 215 -18.59 14.67 2.30
C THR A 215 -18.96 13.19 2.39
N LEU A 216 -18.04 12.38 2.93
CA LEU A 216 -18.21 10.98 3.26
C LEU A 216 -18.48 10.84 4.76
N ASP A 217 -19.62 10.25 5.10
CA ASP A 217 -19.95 9.87 6.47
C ASP A 217 -19.27 8.53 6.81
N VAL A 218 -18.42 8.53 7.85
CA VAL A 218 -17.55 7.37 8.15
C VAL A 218 -18.37 6.18 8.65
N ALA A 219 -19.43 6.41 9.42
CA ALA A 219 -20.23 5.34 10.00
C ALA A 219 -21.08 4.61 8.94
N THR A 220 -21.70 5.38 8.04
CA THR A 220 -22.64 4.83 7.04
C THR A 220 -22.00 4.56 5.69
N GLY A 221 -20.86 5.18 5.39
CA GLY A 221 -20.25 5.17 4.06
C GLY A 221 -20.98 6.03 3.02
N LYS A 222 -22.02 6.78 3.43
CA LYS A 222 -22.80 7.61 2.53
C LYS A 222 -21.99 8.82 2.08
N GLN A 223 -22.00 9.09 0.77
CA GLN A 223 -21.38 10.26 0.18
C GLN A 223 -22.43 11.26 -0.31
N THR A 224 -22.13 12.54 -0.10
CA THR A 224 -22.90 13.69 -0.62
C THR A 224 -21.92 14.74 -1.11
N TYR A 225 -22.33 15.69 -1.95
CA TYR A 225 -21.43 16.73 -2.43
C TYR A 225 -22.08 18.10 -2.51
N THR A 226 -21.23 19.13 -2.46
CA THR A 226 -21.56 20.50 -2.84
C THR A 226 -20.74 20.91 -4.05
N ARG A 227 -21.29 21.75 -4.92
CA ARG A 227 -20.61 22.31 -6.10
C ARG A 227 -20.42 23.82 -5.92
N ALA A 228 -19.23 24.32 -6.24
CA ALA A 228 -18.94 25.74 -6.49
C ALA A 228 -18.51 25.95 -7.96
N ASP A 229 -18.70 27.15 -8.49
CA ASP A 229 -18.20 27.50 -9.82
C ASP A 229 -16.67 27.58 -9.85
N LEU A 230 -16.08 27.34 -11.04
CA LEU A 230 -14.65 27.60 -11.26
C LEU A 230 -14.45 29.12 -11.21
N THR A 231 -13.57 29.57 -10.31
CA THR A 231 -13.08 30.95 -10.25
C THR A 231 -12.08 31.23 -11.35
#